data_AF-A0A9E5CUA5-F1
#
_entry.id   AF-A0A9E5CUA5-F1
#
_cell.length_a   1.000
_cell.length_b   1.000
_cell.length_c   1.000
_cell.angle_alpha   90.00
_cell.angle_beta   90.00
_cell.angle_gamma   90.00
#
_symmetry.space_group_name_H-M   'P 1'
#
loop_
_entity.id
_entity.type
_entity.pdbx_description
1 polymer ?
#
loop_
_entity_poly.entity_id
_entity_poly.type
_entity_poly.pdbx_seq_one_letter_code
_entity_poly.pdbx_strand_id
1 'polypeptide(L)'
;ANVIRIVRRELEHEEAQLAREWESLDSLLGEAPRPRDRAALRLVLAQRNEELSERLRSGDADDGDFRDAVLAHVRQVTRDKLTVTNPGWLE
;
A
#
# COMPACT_ATOMS: atom_id res chain seq x y z
N ALA A 1 -7.30 -18.67 -22.43
CA ALA A 1 -6.38 -18.33 -21.32
C ALA A 1 -6.80 -19.11 -20.08
N ASN A 2 -5.88 -19.82 -19.42
CA ASN A 2 -6.23 -20.70 -18.30
C ASN A 2 -6.51 -19.88 -17.03
N VAL A 3 -7.73 -19.96 -16.50
CA VAL A 3 -8.20 -19.26 -15.29
C VAL A 3 -7.27 -19.50 -14.10
N ILE A 4 -6.72 -20.71 -13.97
CA ILE A 4 -5.75 -21.07 -12.90
C ILE A 4 -4.46 -20.25 -12.97
N ARG A 5 -3.98 -19.92 -14.18
CA ARG A 5 -2.78 -19.09 -14.37
C ARG A 5 -3.05 -17.61 -14.07
N ILE A 6 -4.27 -17.15 -14.34
CA ILE A 6 -4.71 -15.79 -14.03
C ILE A 6 -4.80 -15.62 -12.51
N VAL A 7 -5.48 -16.54 -11.82
CA VAL A 7 -5.62 -16.53 -10.36
C VAL A 7 -4.25 -16.61 -9.67
N ARG A 8 -3.32 -17.46 -10.13
CA ARG A 8 -1.96 -17.51 -9.56
C ARG A 8 -1.22 -16.19 -9.69
N ARG A 9 -1.28 -15.58 -10.88
CA ARG A 9 -0.65 -14.28 -11.13
C ARG A 9 -1.28 -13.16 -10.28
N GLU A 10 -2.60 -13.19 -10.11
CA GLU A 10 -3.31 -12.24 -9.25
C GLU A 10 -2.90 -12.40 -7.78
N LEU A 11 -2.76 -13.64 -7.29
CA LEU A 11 -2.31 -13.92 -5.93
C LEU A 11 -0.86 -13.49 -5.67
N GLU A 12 0.06 -13.74 -6.63
CA GLU A 12 1.47 -13.31 -6.57
C GLU A 12 1.59 -11.79 -6.62
N HIS A 13 0.80 -11.11 -7.47
CA HIS A 13 0.75 -9.65 -7.51
C HIS A 13 0.23 -9.05 -6.20
N GLU A 14 -0.82 -9.65 -5.61
CA GLU A 14 -1.36 -9.17 -4.34
C GLU A 14 -0.34 -9.32 -3.19
N GLU A 15 0.47 -10.38 -3.15
CA GLU A 15 1.52 -10.51 -2.12
C GLU A 15 2.62 -9.46 -2.25
N ALA A 16 3.07 -9.20 -3.49
CA ALA A 16 4.05 -8.16 -3.76
C ALA A 16 3.51 -6.76 -3.39
N GLN A 17 2.22 -6.50 -3.64
CA GLN A 17 1.57 -5.26 -3.25
C GLN A 17 1.51 -5.08 -1.74
N LEU A 18 1.07 -6.10 -1.00
CA LEU A 18 1.02 -6.05 0.46
C LEU A 18 2.40 -5.84 1.10
N ALA A 19 3.45 -6.43 0.51
CA ALA A 19 4.82 -6.21 0.98
C ALA A 19 5.29 -4.77 0.75
N ARG A 20 5.03 -4.20 -0.43
CA ARG A 20 5.40 -2.81 -0.75
C ARG A 20 4.62 -1.78 0.07
N GLU A 21 3.32 -2.03 0.28
CA GLU A 21 2.49 -1.17 1.13
C GLU A 21 2.99 -1.18 2.57
N TRP A 22 3.41 -2.35 3.08
CA TRP A 22 4.03 -2.46 4.40
C TRP A 22 5.30 -1.62 4.50
N GLU A 23 6.28 -1.82 3.59
CA GLU A 23 7.55 -1.09 3.60
C GLU A 23 7.34 0.42 3.52
N SER A 24 6.40 0.87 2.70
CA SER A 24 6.10 2.28 2.56
C SER A 24 5.44 2.87 3.81
N LEU A 25 4.49 2.16 4.44
CA LEU A 25 3.90 2.61 5.71
C LEU A 25 4.90 2.58 6.86
N ASP A 26 5.83 1.63 6.88
CA ASP A 26 6.93 1.58 7.85
C ASP A 26 7.81 2.83 7.75
N SER A 27 8.13 3.27 6.53
CA SER A 27 8.90 4.49 6.31
C SER A 27 8.18 5.77 6.75
N LEU A 28 6.84 5.77 6.78
CA LEU A 28 6.02 6.93 7.13
C LEU A 28 5.65 6.99 8.60
N LEU A 29 5.34 5.85 9.20
CA LEU A 29 4.79 5.76 10.56
C LEU A 29 5.83 5.27 11.58
N GLY A 30 6.98 4.77 11.11
CA GLY A 30 8.02 4.14 11.90
C GLY A 30 7.96 2.61 11.81
N GLU A 31 9.10 1.96 12.08
CA GLU A 31 9.26 0.52 11.98
C GLU A 31 8.33 -0.25 12.93
N ALA A 32 7.67 -1.31 12.44
CA ALA A 32 6.95 -2.28 13.26
C ALA A 32 7.21 -3.73 12.84
N PRO A 33 6.97 -4.69 13.74
CA PRO A 33 7.04 -6.11 13.37
C PRO A 33 5.96 -6.47 12.34
N ARG A 34 6.41 -6.93 11.17
CA ARG A 34 5.54 -7.43 10.10
C ARG A 34 4.84 -8.73 10.53
N PRO A 35 3.50 -8.80 10.48
CA PRO A 35 2.77 -10.04 10.71
C PRO A 35 3.14 -11.12 9.67
N ARG A 36 3.29 -12.37 10.12
CA ARG A 36 3.56 -13.52 9.24
C ARG A 36 2.30 -14.06 8.55
N ASP A 37 1.15 -13.86 9.17
CA ASP A 37 -0.13 -14.27 8.62
C ASP A 37 -0.71 -13.19 7.70
N ARG A 38 -1.31 -13.60 6.57
CA ARG A 38 -1.82 -12.67 5.55
C ARG A 38 -3.08 -11.95 6.01
N ALA A 39 -3.96 -12.60 6.77
CA ALA A 39 -5.15 -11.95 7.30
C ALA A 39 -4.77 -10.92 8.38
N ALA A 40 -3.82 -11.27 9.26
CA ALA A 40 -3.24 -10.35 10.21
C ALA A 40 -2.53 -9.18 9.52
N LEU A 41 -1.77 -9.43 8.44
CA LEU A 41 -1.11 -8.38 7.67
C LEU A 41 -2.13 -7.38 7.10
N ARG A 42 -3.24 -7.86 6.52
CA ARG A 42 -4.31 -6.99 6.01
C ARG A 42 -4.95 -6.14 7.13
N LEU A 43 -5.17 -6.73 8.30
CA LEU A 43 -5.74 -6.01 9.45
C LEU A 43 -4.80 -4.88 9.91
N VAL A 44 -3.52 -5.17 10.07
CA VAL A 44 -2.53 -4.18 10.54
C VAL A 44 -2.30 -3.10 9.48
N LEU A 45 -2.27 -3.44 8.19
CA LEU A 45 -2.21 -2.46 7.11
C LEU A 45 -3.42 -1.51 7.13
N ALA A 46 -4.62 -2.03 7.37
CA ALA A 46 -5.82 -1.20 7.51
C ALA A 46 -5.70 -0.22 8.69
N GLN A 47 -5.22 -0.69 9.85
CA GLN A 47 -5.00 0.16 11.03
C GLN A 47 -3.95 1.25 10.76
N ARG A 48 -2.84 0.90 10.11
CA ARG A 48 -1.78 1.85 9.75
C ARG A 48 -2.23 2.88 8.72
N ASN A 49 -3.06 2.48 7.76
CA ASN A 49 -3.69 3.42 6.83
C ASN A 49 -4.64 4.37 7.55
N GLU A 50 -5.36 3.92 8.57
CA GLU A 50 -6.21 4.78 9.39
C GLU A 50 -5.37 5.78 10.20
N GLU A 51 -4.27 5.34 10.82
CA GLU A 51 -3.30 6.22 11.49
C GLU A 51 -2.70 7.27 10.53
N LEU A 52 -2.29 6.85 9.34
CA LEU A 52 -1.81 7.78 8.31
C LEU A 52 -2.89 8.79 7.92
N SER A 53 -4.15 8.34 7.80
CA SER A 53 -5.30 9.21 7.49
C SER A 53 -5.62 10.19 8.62
N GLU A 54 -5.35 9.83 9.88
CA GLU A 54 -5.44 10.73 11.03
C GLU A 54 -4.35 11.79 11.00
N ARG A 55 -3.08 11.40 10.77
CA ARG A 55 -1.95 12.36 10.64
C ARG A 55 -2.15 13.33 9.48
N LEU A 56 -2.70 12.84 8.37
CA LEU A 56 -3.10 13.70 7.24
C LEU A 56 -4.16 14.72 7.64
N ARG A 57 -5.18 14.30 8.41
CA ARG A 57 -6.26 15.18 8.87
C ARG A 57 -5.82 16.16 9.96
N SER A 58 -4.78 15.84 10.74
CA SER A 58 -4.22 16.74 11.75
C SER A 58 -3.30 17.81 11.18
N GLY A 59 -2.99 17.74 9.88
CA GLY A 59 -2.13 18.69 9.19
C GLY A 59 -0.64 18.37 9.30
N ASP A 60 -0.24 17.19 9.80
CA ASP A 60 1.18 16.79 9.86
C ASP A 60 1.81 16.72 8.46
N ALA A 61 0.98 16.54 7.42
CA ALA A 61 1.39 16.51 6.02
C ALA A 61 1.04 17.80 5.25
N ASP A 62 0.80 18.92 5.95
CA ASP A 62 0.50 20.19 5.28
C ASP A 62 1.75 20.84 4.68
N ASP A 63 2.93 20.60 5.26
CA ASP A 63 4.23 21.07 4.73
C ASP A 63 5.40 20.13 5.10
N GLY A 64 6.53 20.28 4.40
CA GLY A 64 7.80 19.59 4.71
C GLY A 64 7.95 18.17 4.16
N ASP A 65 9.06 17.51 4.56
CA ASP A 65 9.49 16.21 4.00
C ASP A 65 8.46 15.08 4.18
N PHE A 66 7.63 15.16 5.24
CA PHE A 66 6.57 14.20 5.49
C PHE A 66 5.45 14.28 4.43
N ARG A 67 5.07 15.50 4.00
CA ARG A 67 4.09 15.69 2.92
C ARG A 67 4.55 15.04 1.62
N ASP A 68 5.80 15.24 1.26
CA ASP A 68 6.35 14.68 0.02
C ASP A 68 6.43 13.15 0.06
N ALA A 69 6.79 12.58 1.22
CA ALA A 69 6.78 11.14 1.45
C ALA A 69 5.35 10.55 1.35
N VAL A 70 4.35 11.23 1.91
CA VAL A 70 2.94 10.79 1.80
C VAL A 70 2.44 10.87 0.37
N LEU A 71 2.74 11.95 -0.37
CA LEU A 71 2.36 12.07 -1.78
C LEU A 71 3.02 11.00 -2.66
N ALA A 72 4.27 10.61 -2.35
CA ALA A 72 4.94 9.49 -3.02
C ALA A 72 4.21 8.17 -2.72
N HIS A 73 3.87 7.91 -1.47
CA HIS A 73 3.12 6.73 -1.04
C HIS A 73 1.75 6.62 -1.73
N VAL A 74 0.93 7.67 -1.69
CA VAL A 74 -0.42 7.68 -2.30
C VAL A 74 -0.35 7.45 -3.81
N ARG A 75 0.63 8.05 -4.50
CA ARG A 75 0.85 7.81 -5.94
C ARG A 75 1.21 6.36 -6.22
N GLN A 76 2.06 5.76 -5.40
CA GLN A 76 2.47 4.37 -5.56
C GLN A 76 1.31 3.40 -5.32
N VAL A 77 0.56 3.59 -4.23
CA VAL A 77 -0.62 2.75 -3.91
C VAL A 77 -1.68 2.86 -5.01
N THR A 78 -1.92 4.07 -5.52
CA THR A 78 -2.86 4.28 -6.63
C THR A 78 -2.41 3.55 -7.90
N ARG A 79 -1.13 3.65 -8.26
CA ARG A 79 -0.58 2.93 -9.42
C ARG A 79 -0.68 1.42 -9.26
N ASP A 80 -0.36 0.88 -8.09
CA ASP A 80 -0.44 -0.55 -7.81
C ASP A 80 -1.90 -1.05 -7.93
N LYS A 81 -2.88 -0.30 -7.38
CA LYS A 81 -4.32 -0.61 -7.49
C LYS A 81 -4.83 -0.54 -8.94
N LEU A 82 -4.38 0.44 -9.72
CA LEU A 82 -4.75 0.58 -11.13
C LEU A 82 -4.13 -0.52 -12.00
N THR A 83 -2.91 -0.98 -11.70
CA THR A 83 -2.27 -2.07 -12.46
C THR A 83 -3.06 -3.37 -12.40
N VAL A 84 -3.76 -3.62 -11.29
CA VAL A 84 -4.63 -4.80 -11.11
C VAL A 84 -6.01 -4.59 -11.73
N THR A 85 -6.58 -3.39 -11.58
CA THR A 85 -7.98 -3.12 -12.01
C THR A 85 -8.10 -2.78 -13.50
N ASN A 86 -7.12 -2.06 -14.05
CA ASN A 86 -7.12 -1.64 -15.46
C ASN A 86 -5.72 -1.20 -15.94
N PRO A 87 -4.92 -2.12 -16.51
CA PRO A 87 -3.53 -1.83 -16.91
C PRO A 87 -3.38 -0.82 -18.06
N GLY A 88 -4.46 -0.46 -18.78
CA GLY A 88 -4.42 0.46 -19.92
C GLY A 88 -4.38 1.96 -19.56
N TRP A 89 -4.26 2.31 -18.27
CA TRP A 89 -4.24 3.69 -17.79
C TRP A 89 -2.84 4.18 -17.37
N LEU A 90 -1.80 3.36 -17.57
CA LEU A 90 -0.41 3.68 -17.23
C LEU A 90 0.49 3.97 -18.45
N GLU A 91 -0.10 4.09 -19.64
CA GLU A 91 0.59 4.53 -20.88
C GLU A 91 0.57 6.06 -21.04
#